data_AF-A0A7K0UWE2-F1
#
_entry.id   AF-A0A7K0UWE2-F1
#
_cell.length_a   1.000
_cell.length_b   1.000
_cell.length_c   1.000
_cell.angle_alpha   90.00
_cell.angle_beta   90.00
_cell.angle_gamma   90.00
#
_symmetry.space_group_name_H-M   'P 1'
#
loop_
_entity.id
_entity.type
_entity.pdbx_description
1 polymer ?
#
loop_
_entity_poly.entity_id
_entity_poly.type
_entity_poly.pdbx_seq_one_letter_code
_entity_poly.pdbx_strand_id
1 'polypeptide(L)'
;MSRTRLSELLLLGQGLDLQSERGVSCTGELPEASDPKLVERAIAARAALGDRAMILGHHYQRDEVIAFADITGDSFKLAQAAETNSKAEFIFFCGVHFMAESADILTTSNQKVILPDLAAGCSMADMASAKQVDDCWDALEKIGVAGKTIPITYMNSSAAIKSFTGKNGGAVCTSSNATRAMKWAFEKGEKILFLPDQHVGRNTAVLNLGLSLDDCVIWNPWKPNGGLSESEIKSAKVILWR
;
A
#
# COMPACT_ATOMS: atom_id res chain seq x y z
N MET A 1 -7.83 12.05 -43.12
CA MET A 1 -6.95 11.19 -42.28
C MET A 1 -5.77 12.01 -41.81
N SER A 2 -5.86 12.58 -40.61
CA SER A 2 -4.69 13.16 -39.93
C SER A 2 -4.28 12.17 -38.84
N ARG A 3 -3.08 11.60 -38.94
CA ARG A 3 -2.51 10.70 -37.92
C ARG A 3 -1.90 11.57 -36.83
N THR A 4 -2.59 11.70 -35.70
CA THR A 4 -1.98 12.24 -34.48
C THR A 4 -0.84 11.30 -34.05
N ARG A 5 0.39 11.82 -33.98
CA ARG A 5 1.56 11.06 -33.57
C ARG A 5 1.62 11.02 -32.05
N LEU A 6 1.95 9.86 -31.48
CA LEU A 6 2.16 9.63 -30.04
C LEU A 6 3.14 10.61 -29.36
N SER A 7 3.95 11.34 -30.13
CA SER A 7 4.89 12.35 -29.65
C SER A 7 4.23 13.63 -29.13
N GLU A 8 2.95 13.89 -29.41
CA GLU A 8 2.24 15.06 -28.88
C GLU A 8 1.67 14.87 -27.47
N LEU A 9 1.74 13.64 -26.92
CA LEU A 9 1.20 13.31 -25.58
C LEU A 9 2.18 13.58 -24.42
N LEU A 10 3.37 14.09 -24.69
CA LEU A 10 4.43 14.28 -23.69
C LEU A 10 4.88 15.74 -23.62
N LEU A 11 4.00 16.65 -23.21
CA LEU A 11 4.40 17.95 -22.66
C LEU A 11 3.25 18.65 -21.90
N LEU A 12 2.69 18.01 -20.87
CA LEU A 12 1.77 18.68 -19.93
C LEU A 12 2.55 19.13 -18.69
N GLY A 13 3.08 20.35 -18.75
CA GLY A 13 3.76 20.97 -17.61
C GLY A 13 4.02 22.48 -17.70
N GLN A 14 3.61 23.16 -18.78
CA GLN A 14 3.81 24.62 -18.92
C GLN A 14 2.59 25.37 -19.45
N GLY A 15 1.40 24.99 -19.00
CA GLY A 15 0.18 25.76 -19.23
C GLY A 15 -0.93 25.36 -18.27
N LEU A 16 -1.56 26.35 -17.62
CA LEU A 16 -2.82 26.17 -16.90
C LEU A 16 -3.95 26.31 -17.92
N ASP A 17 -4.60 25.20 -18.26
CA ASP A 17 -5.86 25.23 -18.98
C ASP A 17 -6.99 25.55 -18.00
N LEU A 18 -7.47 26.79 -18.03
CA LEU A 18 -8.60 27.25 -17.21
C LEU A 18 -9.94 26.63 -17.64
N GLN A 19 -9.99 25.93 -18.78
CA GLN A 19 -11.13 25.14 -19.25
C GLN A 19 -10.96 23.63 -19.04
N SER A 20 -9.81 23.18 -18.50
CA SER A 20 -9.68 21.79 -18.09
C SER A 20 -10.74 21.49 -17.04
N GLU A 21 -11.45 20.36 -17.21
CA GLU A 21 -12.52 19.97 -16.31
C GLU A 21 -12.01 19.98 -14.87
N ARG A 22 -12.54 20.90 -14.06
CA ARG A 22 -12.35 20.87 -12.62
C ARG A 22 -12.80 19.49 -12.16
N GLY A 23 -11.96 18.81 -11.38
CA GLY A 23 -12.13 17.42 -10.95
C GLY A 23 -13.60 17.06 -10.80
N VAL A 24 -14.00 16.01 -11.52
CA VAL A 24 -15.37 15.52 -11.66
C VAL A 24 -16.22 15.83 -10.43
N SER A 25 -17.27 16.63 -10.60
CA SER A 25 -18.30 16.75 -9.58
C SER A 25 -18.91 15.37 -9.40
N CYS A 26 -18.51 14.65 -8.36
CA CYS A 26 -19.17 13.43 -7.96
C CYS A 26 -20.54 13.84 -7.42
N THR A 27 -21.58 13.69 -8.25
CA THR A 27 -22.97 14.00 -7.88
C THR A 27 -23.50 13.07 -6.78
N GLY A 28 -22.71 12.06 -6.39
CA GLY A 28 -23.12 10.96 -5.50
C GLY A 28 -23.92 9.88 -6.23
N GLU A 29 -24.36 10.14 -7.46
CA GLU A 29 -25.05 9.17 -8.30
C GLU A 29 -24.04 8.41 -9.16
N LEU A 30 -24.24 7.10 -9.25
CA LEU A 30 -23.41 6.25 -10.12
C LEU A 30 -23.80 6.53 -11.58
N PRO A 31 -22.82 6.74 -12.47
CA PRO A 31 -23.11 6.83 -13.89
C PRO A 31 -23.71 5.51 -14.36
N GLU A 32 -24.62 5.57 -15.35
CA GLU A 32 -25.14 4.36 -15.96
C GLU A 32 -24.02 3.49 -16.51
N ALA A 33 -24.22 2.17 -16.46
CA ALA A 33 -23.28 1.23 -17.03
C ALA A 33 -23.06 1.54 -18.52
N SER A 34 -21.79 1.65 -18.91
CA SER A 34 -21.42 1.87 -20.31
C SER A 34 -21.81 0.71 -21.25
N ASP A 35 -22.11 -0.45 -20.67
CA ASP A 35 -22.64 -1.64 -21.35
C ASP A 35 -23.85 -2.20 -20.55
N PRO A 36 -25.07 -2.13 -21.10
CA PRO A 36 -26.26 -2.70 -20.46
C PRO A 36 -26.18 -4.22 -20.19
N LYS A 37 -25.29 -4.95 -20.90
CA LYS A 37 -25.08 -6.39 -20.75
C LYS A 37 -23.86 -6.74 -19.90
N LEU A 38 -23.24 -5.76 -19.23
CA LEU A 38 -22.03 -5.96 -18.44
C LEU A 38 -22.18 -7.09 -17.41
N VAL A 39 -23.29 -7.09 -16.67
CA VAL A 39 -23.58 -8.09 -15.62
C VAL A 39 -23.73 -9.49 -16.22
N GLU A 40 -24.52 -9.63 -17.29
CA GLU A 40 -24.71 -10.92 -17.98
C GLU A 40 -23.38 -11.51 -18.49
N ARG A 41 -22.53 -10.66 -19.07
CA ARG A 41 -21.21 -11.05 -19.56
C ARG A 41 -20.28 -11.47 -18.42
N ALA A 42 -20.30 -10.75 -17.29
CA ALA A 42 -19.49 -11.08 -16.13
C ALA A 42 -19.90 -12.44 -15.52
N ILE A 43 -21.21 -12.71 -15.42
CA ILE A 43 -21.73 -14.01 -14.96
C ILE A 43 -21.27 -15.14 -15.90
N ALA A 44 -21.44 -14.96 -17.21
CA ALA A 44 -21.02 -15.96 -18.20
C ALA A 44 -19.51 -16.23 -18.15
N ALA A 45 -18.69 -15.19 -18.01
CA ALA A 45 -17.24 -15.32 -17.87
C ALA A 45 -16.84 -16.04 -16.57
N ARG A 46 -17.46 -15.68 -15.44
CA ARG A 46 -17.23 -16.33 -14.14
C ARG A 46 -17.57 -17.82 -14.20
N ALA A 47 -18.70 -18.16 -14.80
CA ALA A 47 -19.15 -19.55 -14.97
C ALA A 47 -18.21 -20.36 -15.86
N ALA A 48 -17.70 -19.76 -16.95
CA ALA A 48 -16.74 -20.41 -17.85
C ALA A 48 -15.40 -20.72 -17.18
N LEU A 49 -14.98 -19.91 -16.20
CA LEU A 49 -13.75 -20.14 -15.44
C LEU A 49 -13.92 -21.16 -14.31
N GLY A 50 -15.12 -21.29 -13.73
CA GLY A 50 -15.42 -22.25 -12.65
C GLY A 50 -14.43 -22.13 -11.48
N ASP A 51 -14.00 -23.27 -10.94
CA ASP A 51 -13.05 -23.32 -9.80
C ASP A 51 -11.66 -22.74 -10.11
N ARG A 52 -11.34 -22.46 -11.38
CA ARG A 52 -10.06 -21.83 -11.76
C ARG A 52 -10.04 -20.33 -11.48
N ALA A 53 -11.17 -19.71 -11.12
CA ALA A 53 -11.23 -18.29 -10.78
C ALA A 53 -11.69 -18.07 -9.33
N MET A 54 -11.06 -17.08 -8.69
CA MET A 54 -11.46 -16.49 -7.42
C MET A 54 -11.58 -14.98 -7.58
N ILE A 55 -12.63 -14.38 -7.03
CA ILE A 55 -12.84 -12.94 -6.96
C ILE A 55 -12.76 -12.50 -5.50
N LEU A 56 -11.80 -11.63 -5.19
CA LEU A 56 -11.56 -11.07 -3.86
C LEU A 56 -12.07 -9.63 -3.83
N GLY A 57 -13.00 -9.32 -2.93
CA GLY A 57 -13.60 -7.99 -2.81
C GLY A 57 -13.24 -7.28 -1.51
N HIS A 58 -12.56 -6.13 -1.59
CA HIS A 58 -12.33 -5.30 -0.41
C HIS A 58 -13.62 -4.61 0.06
N HIS A 59 -13.80 -4.40 1.36
CA HIS A 59 -14.99 -3.78 1.95
C HIS A 59 -15.38 -2.39 1.40
N TYR A 60 -14.47 -1.72 0.69
CA TYR A 60 -14.72 -0.40 0.09
C TYR A 60 -15.11 -0.46 -1.39
N GLN A 61 -15.27 -1.66 -1.95
CA GLN A 61 -15.78 -1.81 -3.31
C GLN A 61 -17.27 -1.48 -3.38
N ARG A 62 -17.71 -1.08 -4.57
CA ARG A 62 -19.13 -0.84 -4.86
C ARG A 62 -19.93 -2.14 -4.78
N ASP A 63 -21.20 -2.04 -4.42
CA ASP A 63 -22.11 -3.19 -4.29
C ASP A 63 -22.17 -4.02 -5.58
N GLU A 64 -22.18 -3.36 -6.74
CA GLU A 64 -22.15 -4.00 -8.07
C GLU A 64 -20.89 -4.85 -8.33
N VAL A 65 -19.77 -4.54 -7.67
CA VAL A 65 -18.53 -5.31 -7.74
C VAL A 65 -18.52 -6.39 -6.67
N ILE A 66 -18.93 -6.05 -5.45
CA ILE A 66 -19.00 -6.98 -4.31
C ILE A 66 -19.97 -8.13 -4.57
N ALA A 67 -21.03 -7.91 -5.35
CA ALA A 67 -21.96 -8.97 -5.76
C ALA A 67 -21.28 -10.14 -6.49
N PHE A 68 -20.10 -9.93 -7.08
CA PHE A 68 -19.31 -10.97 -7.74
C PHE A 68 -18.20 -11.56 -6.86
N ALA A 69 -17.94 -11.01 -5.67
CA ALA A 69 -16.85 -11.45 -4.81
C ALA A 69 -17.16 -12.82 -4.18
N ASP A 70 -16.25 -13.78 -4.33
CA ASP A 70 -16.31 -15.06 -3.63
C ASP A 70 -15.98 -14.87 -2.13
N ILE A 71 -15.08 -13.92 -1.82
CA ILE A 71 -14.66 -13.59 -0.46
C ILE A 71 -14.58 -12.08 -0.31
N THR A 72 -15.15 -11.58 0.79
CA THR A 72 -15.05 -10.17 1.21
C THR A 72 -14.24 -10.02 2.49
N GLY A 73 -13.43 -8.96 2.59
CA GLY A 73 -12.50 -8.80 3.70
C GLY A 73 -11.65 -7.54 3.68
N ASP A 74 -10.85 -7.39 4.74
CA ASP A 74 -9.71 -6.47 4.77
C ASP A 74 -8.51 -7.04 3.98
N SER A 75 -7.46 -6.25 3.81
CA SER A 75 -6.29 -6.64 3.03
C SER A 75 -5.60 -7.91 3.53
N PHE A 76 -5.56 -8.14 4.84
CA PHE A 76 -4.88 -9.30 5.42
C PHE A 76 -5.67 -10.59 5.17
N LYS A 77 -6.98 -10.57 5.43
CA LYS A 77 -7.87 -11.70 5.15
C LYS A 77 -7.86 -12.08 3.68
N LEU A 78 -7.91 -11.09 2.78
CA LEU A 78 -7.91 -11.36 1.34
C LEU A 78 -6.58 -11.95 0.85
N ALA A 79 -5.44 -11.48 1.37
CA ALA A 79 -4.14 -12.05 1.03
C ALA A 79 -4.01 -13.51 1.52
N GLN A 80 -4.49 -13.83 2.72
CA GLN A 80 -4.52 -15.20 3.23
C GLN A 80 -5.49 -16.10 2.44
N ALA A 81 -6.63 -15.57 1.99
CA ALA A 81 -7.56 -16.30 1.15
C ALA A 81 -6.95 -16.67 -0.22
N ALA A 82 -6.14 -15.76 -0.80
CA ALA A 82 -5.39 -16.02 -2.02
C ALA A 82 -4.35 -17.13 -1.83
N GLU A 83 -3.57 -17.06 -0.74
CA GLU A 83 -2.53 -18.04 -0.38
C GLU A 83 -3.10 -19.44 -0.13
N THR A 84 -4.21 -19.54 0.59
CA THR A 84 -4.79 -20.84 0.99
C THR A 84 -5.57 -21.55 -0.12
N ASN A 85 -5.91 -20.85 -1.22
CA ASN A 85 -6.65 -21.47 -2.32
C ASN A 85 -5.71 -22.07 -3.37
N SER A 86 -5.61 -23.40 -3.38
CA SER A 86 -4.77 -24.15 -4.33
C SER A 86 -5.44 -24.48 -5.67
N LYS A 87 -6.71 -24.11 -5.88
CA LYS A 87 -7.47 -24.45 -7.10
C LYS A 87 -7.52 -23.31 -8.11
N ALA A 88 -7.61 -22.07 -7.63
CA ALA A 88 -7.76 -20.90 -8.48
C ALA A 88 -6.47 -20.61 -9.24
N GLU A 89 -6.51 -20.61 -10.56
CA GLU A 89 -5.43 -20.13 -11.43
C GLU A 89 -5.48 -18.60 -11.58
N PHE A 90 -6.69 -18.02 -11.54
CA PHE A 90 -6.92 -16.59 -11.73
C PHE A 90 -7.54 -15.99 -10.48
N ILE A 91 -6.86 -15.01 -9.89
CA ILE A 91 -7.33 -14.30 -8.70
C ILE A 91 -7.61 -12.85 -9.12
N PHE A 92 -8.88 -12.51 -9.28
CA PHE A 92 -9.30 -11.14 -9.57
C PHE A 92 -9.39 -10.38 -8.24
N PHE A 93 -8.47 -9.44 -8.04
CA PHE A 93 -8.39 -8.65 -6.83
C PHE A 93 -9.14 -7.32 -7.03
N CYS A 94 -10.40 -7.28 -6.60
CA CYS A 94 -11.21 -6.07 -6.58
C CYS A 94 -10.83 -5.22 -5.36
N GLY A 95 -9.73 -4.49 -5.50
CA GLY A 95 -9.12 -3.66 -4.48
C GLY A 95 -8.21 -2.60 -5.10
N VAL A 96 -7.09 -2.32 -4.44
CA VAL A 96 -6.07 -1.37 -4.90
C VAL A 96 -4.73 -2.06 -5.08
N HIS A 97 -3.81 -1.42 -5.79
CA HIS A 97 -2.55 -1.98 -6.26
C HIS A 97 -1.74 -2.73 -5.19
N PHE A 98 -1.46 -2.09 -4.06
CA PHE A 98 -0.65 -2.72 -3.00
C PHE A 98 -1.30 -3.97 -2.40
N MET A 99 -2.64 -4.07 -2.43
CA MET A 99 -3.35 -5.23 -1.91
C MET A 99 -3.19 -6.41 -2.87
N ALA A 100 -3.33 -6.16 -4.18
CA ALA A 100 -3.09 -7.15 -5.22
C ALA A 100 -1.62 -7.64 -5.19
N GLU A 101 -0.65 -6.73 -5.06
CA GLU A 101 0.76 -7.08 -4.88
C GLU A 101 0.98 -7.98 -3.66
N SER A 102 0.28 -7.71 -2.55
CA SER A 102 0.43 -8.50 -1.33
C SER A 102 -0.14 -9.91 -1.48
N ALA A 103 -1.23 -10.08 -2.22
CA ALA A 103 -1.72 -11.40 -2.59
C ALA A 103 -0.72 -12.12 -3.50
N ASP A 104 -0.19 -11.43 -4.52
CA ASP A 104 0.75 -11.99 -5.48
C ASP A 104 2.03 -12.52 -4.80
N ILE A 105 2.57 -11.76 -3.83
CA ILE A 105 3.72 -12.15 -3.00
C ILE A 105 3.50 -13.48 -2.26
N LEU A 106 2.27 -13.78 -1.82
CA LEU A 106 1.96 -14.98 -1.04
C LEU A 106 1.49 -16.16 -1.89
N THR A 107 1.00 -15.89 -3.11
CA THR A 107 0.52 -16.91 -4.02
C THR A 107 1.65 -17.69 -4.70
N THR A 108 1.30 -18.81 -5.32
CA THR A 108 2.24 -19.66 -6.06
C THR A 108 2.38 -19.23 -7.52
N SER A 109 3.43 -19.71 -8.20
CA SER A 109 3.67 -19.42 -9.63
C SER A 109 2.57 -19.90 -10.58
N ASN A 110 1.68 -20.78 -10.13
CA ASN A 110 0.53 -21.26 -10.91
C ASN A 110 -0.70 -20.35 -10.78
N GLN A 111 -0.65 -19.36 -9.87
CA GLN A 111 -1.72 -18.41 -9.63
C GLN A 111 -1.34 -17.07 -10.27
N LYS A 112 -2.32 -16.42 -10.90
CA LYS A 112 -2.18 -15.12 -11.54
C LYS A 112 -3.09 -14.14 -10.82
N VAL A 113 -2.48 -13.21 -10.10
CA VAL A 113 -3.23 -12.11 -9.48
C VAL A 113 -3.48 -11.03 -10.52
N ILE A 114 -4.74 -10.69 -10.72
CA ILE A 114 -5.22 -9.72 -11.72
C ILE A 114 -5.88 -8.57 -10.97
N LEU A 115 -5.31 -7.38 -11.10
CA LEU A 115 -5.96 -6.13 -10.69
C LEU A 115 -6.74 -5.58 -11.89
N PRO A 116 -8.08 -5.49 -11.83
CA PRO A 116 -8.88 -5.06 -12.98
C PRO A 116 -8.58 -3.64 -13.47
N ASP A 117 -8.13 -2.76 -12.58
CA ASP A 117 -7.74 -1.39 -12.90
C ASP A 117 -6.39 -1.05 -12.24
N LEU A 118 -5.35 -0.90 -13.07
CA LEU A 118 -4.01 -0.55 -12.60
C LEU A 118 -3.93 0.88 -12.02
N ALA A 119 -4.89 1.75 -12.33
CA ALA A 119 -4.99 3.08 -11.75
C ALA A 119 -5.61 3.08 -10.35
N ALA A 120 -6.11 1.94 -9.85
CA ALA A 120 -6.63 1.80 -8.50
C ALA A 120 -5.50 1.89 -7.45
N GLY A 121 -5.08 3.11 -7.15
CA GLY A 121 -4.01 3.43 -6.22
C GLY A 121 -4.47 3.63 -4.77
N CYS A 122 -3.51 3.90 -3.89
CA CYS A 122 -3.76 4.29 -2.51
C CYS A 122 -2.81 5.42 -2.13
N SER A 123 -3.37 6.61 -1.90
CA SER A 123 -2.59 7.80 -1.53
C SER A 123 -1.69 7.58 -0.30
N MET A 124 -2.09 6.71 0.63
CA MET A 124 -1.26 6.34 1.77
C MET A 124 -0.07 5.46 1.38
N ALA A 125 -0.24 4.52 0.46
CA ALA A 125 0.88 3.70 -0.04
C ALA A 125 1.89 4.56 -0.82
N ASP A 126 1.42 5.63 -1.45
CA ASP A 126 2.23 6.57 -2.22
C ASP A 126 2.96 7.64 -1.36
N MET A 127 2.73 7.66 -0.04
CA MET A 127 3.44 8.57 0.89
C MET A 127 4.93 8.26 0.99
N ALA A 128 5.35 7.04 0.65
CA ALA A 128 6.74 6.62 0.63
C ALA A 128 7.07 5.96 -0.71
N SER A 129 8.18 6.35 -1.32
CA SER A 129 8.78 5.64 -2.45
C SER A 129 10.00 4.84 -2.01
N ALA A 130 10.31 3.76 -2.75
CA ALA A 130 11.48 2.93 -2.47
C ALA A 130 12.77 3.77 -2.40
N LYS A 131 12.95 4.69 -3.36
CA LYS A 131 14.12 5.59 -3.38
C LYS A 131 14.22 6.45 -2.11
N GLN A 132 13.11 7.03 -1.65
CA GLN A 132 13.13 7.85 -0.44
C GLN A 132 13.46 7.01 0.80
N VAL A 133 12.98 5.77 0.85
CA VAL A 133 13.27 4.84 1.94
C VAL A 133 14.75 4.44 1.92
N ASP A 134 15.33 4.19 0.75
CA ASP A 134 16.77 3.93 0.59
C ASP A 134 17.59 5.16 1.04
N ASP A 135 17.24 6.37 0.59
CA ASP A 135 17.91 7.61 0.99
C ASP A 135 17.82 7.84 2.53
N CYS A 136 16.69 7.48 3.14
CA CYS A 136 16.52 7.53 4.60
C CYS A 136 17.43 6.53 5.30
N TRP A 137 17.46 5.29 4.82
CA TRP A 137 18.29 4.24 5.41
C TRP A 137 19.78 4.56 5.34
N ASP A 138 20.26 5.05 4.19
CA ASP A 138 21.64 5.54 4.01
C ASP A 138 22.01 6.61 5.04
N ALA A 139 21.09 7.53 5.35
CA ALA A 139 21.30 8.54 6.36
C ALA A 139 21.38 7.94 7.78
N LEU A 140 20.53 6.95 8.10
CA LEU A 140 20.60 6.22 9.36
C LEU A 140 21.89 5.41 9.50
N GLU A 141 22.41 4.86 8.40
CA GLU A 141 23.71 4.16 8.36
C GLU A 141 24.86 5.12 8.63
N LYS A 142 24.89 6.28 7.96
CA LYS A 142 25.92 7.32 8.17
C LYS A 142 25.95 7.83 9.61
N ILE A 143 24.79 7.95 10.25
CA ILE A 143 24.66 8.37 11.65
C ILE A 143 25.01 7.23 12.64
N GLY A 144 25.09 5.99 12.16
CA GLY A 144 25.45 4.81 12.95
C GLY A 144 24.29 4.22 13.75
N VAL A 145 23.03 4.40 13.31
CA VAL A 145 21.84 3.90 14.01
C VAL A 145 21.04 2.86 13.23
N ALA A 146 21.33 2.65 11.94
CA ALA A 146 20.62 1.66 11.12
C ALA A 146 20.68 0.24 11.69
N GLY A 147 21.86 -0.23 12.14
CA GLY A 147 22.04 -1.58 12.69
C GLY A 147 21.27 -1.89 13.99
N LYS A 148 20.65 -0.87 14.60
CA LYS A 148 19.78 -1.01 15.78
C LYS A 148 18.35 -0.53 15.52
N THR A 149 18.03 -0.22 14.28
CA THR A 149 16.70 0.23 13.84
C THR A 149 16.00 -0.92 13.14
N ILE A 150 14.78 -1.23 13.56
CA ILE A 150 13.94 -2.26 12.94
C ILE A 150 12.85 -1.56 12.11
N PRO A 151 12.82 -1.74 10.78
CA PRO A 151 11.75 -1.15 9.98
C PRO A 151 10.44 -1.91 10.22
N ILE A 152 9.36 -1.18 10.45
CA ILE A 152 7.99 -1.69 10.45
C ILE A 152 7.23 -0.93 9.39
N THR A 153 6.68 -1.64 8.40
CA THR A 153 5.87 -1.01 7.36
C THR A 153 4.41 -1.42 7.49
N TYR A 154 3.52 -0.46 7.35
CA TYR A 154 2.10 -0.70 7.27
C TYR A 154 1.76 -1.44 5.97
N MET A 155 0.71 -2.26 6.01
CA MET A 155 0.24 -3.06 4.87
C MET A 155 0.01 -2.20 3.62
N ASN A 156 -0.45 -0.96 3.83
CA ASN A 156 -0.61 0.07 2.79
C ASN A 156 0.74 0.66 2.40
N SER A 157 1.59 -0.15 1.77
CA SER A 157 2.90 0.22 1.23
C SER A 157 3.17 -0.63 -0.01
N SER A 158 4.03 -0.15 -0.91
CA SER A 158 4.40 -0.90 -2.13
C SER A 158 5.15 -2.20 -1.82
N ALA A 159 5.12 -3.17 -2.75
CA ALA A 159 5.95 -4.37 -2.69
C ALA A 159 7.44 -4.07 -2.50
N ALA A 160 7.94 -2.99 -3.10
CA ALA A 160 9.33 -2.56 -2.95
C ALA A 160 9.67 -2.18 -1.50
N ILE A 161 8.79 -1.45 -0.81
CA ILE A 161 8.97 -1.12 0.61
C ILE A 161 8.87 -2.38 1.47
N LYS A 162 7.92 -3.28 1.18
CA LYS A 162 7.83 -4.57 1.88
C LYS A 162 9.12 -5.39 1.72
N SER A 163 9.72 -5.40 0.53
CA SER A 163 11.01 -6.05 0.29
C SER A 163 12.14 -5.39 1.08
N PHE A 164 12.23 -4.06 1.09
CA PHE A 164 13.19 -3.32 1.92
C PHE A 164 13.03 -3.68 3.41
N THR A 165 11.79 -3.68 3.92
CA THR A 165 11.50 -4.02 5.31
C THR A 165 11.95 -5.44 5.64
N GLY A 166 11.62 -6.42 4.80
CA GLY A 166 12.04 -7.81 5.01
C GLY A 166 13.56 -8.01 4.95
N LYS A 167 14.24 -7.37 3.99
CA LYS A 167 15.71 -7.43 3.85
C LYS A 167 16.45 -6.86 5.07
N ASN A 168 15.86 -5.89 5.75
CA ASN A 168 16.41 -5.24 6.93
C ASN A 168 15.85 -5.81 8.26
N GLY A 169 15.37 -7.06 8.25
CA GLY A 169 14.94 -7.78 9.45
C GLY A 169 13.67 -7.24 10.11
N GLY A 170 12.88 -6.47 9.36
CA GLY A 170 11.63 -5.85 9.79
C GLY A 170 10.40 -6.73 9.58
N ALA A 171 9.23 -6.12 9.77
CA ALA A 171 7.94 -6.78 9.56
C ALA A 171 6.88 -5.85 8.96
N VAL A 172 5.91 -6.46 8.28
CA VAL A 172 4.69 -5.78 7.81
C VAL A 172 3.62 -5.84 8.91
N CYS A 173 2.89 -4.75 9.13
CA CYS A 173 1.80 -4.69 10.09
C CYS A 173 0.49 -4.13 9.50
N THR A 174 -0.63 -4.43 10.14
CA THR A 174 -1.93 -3.80 9.96
C THR A 174 -2.32 -3.06 11.23
N SER A 175 -3.45 -2.35 11.23
CA SER A 175 -3.91 -1.59 12.40
C SER A 175 -4.26 -2.55 13.55
N SER A 176 -4.75 -3.74 13.22
CA SER A 176 -5.10 -4.79 14.17
C SER A 176 -3.89 -5.47 14.84
N ASN A 177 -2.68 -5.38 14.26
CA ASN A 177 -1.49 -6.04 14.82
C ASN A 177 -0.28 -5.11 15.05
N ALA A 178 -0.39 -3.80 14.79
CA ALA A 178 0.70 -2.83 14.93
C ALA A 178 1.38 -2.88 16.31
N THR A 179 0.60 -2.94 17.40
CA THR A 179 1.13 -3.05 18.77
C THR A 179 2.01 -4.28 18.95
N ARG A 180 1.60 -5.44 18.41
CA ARG A 180 2.36 -6.68 18.48
C ARG A 180 3.65 -6.58 17.66
N ALA A 181 3.56 -6.03 16.45
CA ALA A 181 4.72 -5.85 15.57
C ALA A 181 5.76 -4.91 16.18
N MET A 182 5.34 -3.78 16.76
CA MET A 182 6.27 -2.83 17.38
C MET A 182 6.88 -3.37 18.68
N LYS A 183 6.14 -4.13 19.51
CA LYS A 183 6.74 -4.82 20.68
C LYS A 183 7.83 -5.79 20.25
N TRP A 184 7.54 -6.64 19.26
CA TRP A 184 8.52 -7.55 18.68
C TRP A 184 9.74 -6.82 18.10
N ALA A 185 9.54 -5.68 17.44
CA ALA A 185 10.65 -4.88 16.91
C ALA A 185 11.57 -4.37 18.03
N PHE A 186 11.04 -3.93 19.16
CA PHE A 186 11.85 -3.51 20.32
C PHE A 186 12.56 -4.67 21.02
N GLU A 187 12.14 -5.92 20.82
CA GLU A 187 12.90 -7.10 21.26
C GLU A 187 14.11 -7.38 20.34
N LYS A 188 14.10 -6.84 19.11
CA LYS A 188 15.14 -7.06 18.08
C LYS A 188 16.10 -5.89 17.93
N GLY A 189 15.68 -4.67 18.26
CA GLY A 189 16.50 -3.48 18.16
C GLY A 189 16.07 -2.38 19.14
N GLU A 190 16.80 -1.28 19.13
CA GLU A 190 16.57 -0.16 20.06
C GLU A 190 15.61 0.89 19.49
N LYS A 191 15.38 0.86 18.17
CA LYS A 191 14.62 1.88 17.42
C LYS A 191 13.70 1.25 16.39
N ILE A 192 12.64 1.95 16.04
CA ILE A 192 11.72 1.56 14.96
C ILE A 192 11.71 2.66 13.89
N LEU A 193 11.84 2.27 12.61
CA LEU A 193 11.45 3.12 11.48
C LEU A 193 10.04 2.69 11.05
N PHE A 194 9.04 3.52 11.30
CA PHE A 194 7.64 3.20 11.00
C PHE A 194 7.20 3.87 9.70
N LEU A 195 6.80 3.06 8.71
CA LEU A 195 6.42 3.47 7.36
C LEU A 195 4.96 3.12 7.03
N PRO A 196 4.30 3.81 6.09
CA PRO A 196 4.52 5.22 5.77
C PRO A 196 3.67 6.15 6.66
N ASP A 197 2.76 5.61 7.48
CA ASP A 197 1.79 6.39 8.24
C ASP A 197 2.29 6.72 9.66
N GLN A 198 2.74 7.97 9.86
CA GLN A 198 3.13 8.48 11.18
C GLN A 198 2.05 8.34 12.26
N HIS A 199 0.76 8.39 11.91
CA HIS A 199 -0.31 8.39 12.90
C HIS A 199 -0.52 7.00 13.47
N VAL A 200 -0.49 5.95 12.62
CA VAL A 200 -0.53 4.56 13.11
C VAL A 200 0.68 4.28 14.01
N GLY A 201 1.87 4.66 13.58
CA GLY A 201 3.10 4.49 14.35
C GLY A 201 3.08 5.26 15.68
N ARG A 202 2.72 6.55 15.66
CA ARG A 202 2.67 7.41 16.85
C ARG A 202 1.63 6.95 17.85
N ASN A 203 0.41 6.69 17.39
CA ASN A 203 -0.67 6.26 18.27
C ASN A 203 -0.33 4.92 18.93
N THR A 204 0.28 3.99 18.18
CA THR A 204 0.74 2.72 18.73
C THR A 204 1.83 2.94 19.77
N ALA A 205 2.86 3.74 19.46
CA ALA A 205 3.96 4.04 20.38
C ALA A 205 3.47 4.67 21.70
N VAL A 206 2.64 5.71 21.61
CA VAL A 206 2.24 6.49 22.79
C VAL A 206 1.13 5.79 23.57
N LEU A 207 0.03 5.43 22.90
CA LEU A 207 -1.17 4.93 23.57
C LEU A 207 -1.05 3.46 23.99
N ASN A 208 -0.33 2.64 23.21
CA ASN A 208 -0.31 1.19 23.42
C ASN A 208 1.01 0.69 24.04
N LEU A 209 2.11 1.42 23.87
CA LEU A 209 3.43 1.06 24.41
C LEU A 209 3.91 1.97 25.55
N GLY A 210 3.20 3.07 25.83
CA GLY A 210 3.53 3.98 26.92
C GLY A 210 4.77 4.84 26.67
N LEU A 211 5.20 5.00 25.42
CA LEU A 211 6.23 5.96 25.05
C LEU A 211 5.70 7.39 25.13
N SER A 212 6.59 8.36 25.32
CA SER A 212 6.26 9.78 25.24
C SER A 212 6.26 10.28 23.80
N LEU A 213 5.73 11.49 23.57
CA LEU A 213 5.86 12.14 22.27
C LEU A 213 7.33 12.46 21.93
N ASP A 214 8.16 12.72 22.94
CA ASP A 214 9.59 13.04 22.77
C ASP A 214 10.42 11.81 22.35
N ASP A 215 9.89 10.60 22.56
CA ASP A 215 10.47 9.35 22.04
C ASP A 215 10.26 9.19 20.52
N CYS A 216 9.40 10.02 19.91
CA CYS A 216 9.01 9.92 18.51
C CYS A 216 9.50 11.15 17.71
N VAL A 217 10.17 10.92 16.60
CA VAL A 217 10.55 11.97 15.63
C VAL A 217 9.88 11.73 14.29
N ILE A 218 9.66 12.81 13.52
CA ILE A 218 9.03 12.74 12.20
C ILE A 218 10.11 12.89 11.13
N TRP A 219 10.23 11.88 10.27
CA TRP A 219 11.09 11.91 9.09
C TRP A 219 10.34 12.49 7.90
N ASN A 220 10.79 13.64 7.40
CA ASN A 220 10.31 14.21 6.14
C ASN A 220 11.28 13.86 4.99
N PRO A 221 10.90 12.99 4.03
CA PRO A 221 11.81 12.55 2.96
C PRO A 221 12.27 13.66 2.02
N TRP A 222 11.63 14.83 2.06
CA TRP A 222 11.96 15.99 1.23
C TRP A 222 13.02 16.90 1.85
N LYS A 223 13.55 16.55 3.03
CA LYS A 223 14.57 17.32 3.74
C LYS A 223 15.82 16.48 4.00
N PRO A 224 17.03 17.09 4.00
CA PRO A 224 18.24 16.42 4.48
C PRO A 224 18.02 15.83 5.88
N ASN A 225 18.40 14.57 6.09
CA ASN A 225 18.22 13.83 7.34
C ASN A 225 16.79 13.88 7.89
N GLY A 226 15.77 13.88 7.03
CA GLY A 226 14.37 13.95 7.48
C GLY A 226 13.97 15.33 8.03
N GLY A 227 14.86 16.32 7.99
CA GLY A 227 14.73 17.60 8.69
C GLY A 227 15.10 17.53 10.17
N LEU A 228 15.84 16.50 10.58
CA LEU A 228 16.25 16.24 11.97
C LEU A 228 17.76 16.42 12.14
N SER A 229 18.16 16.82 13.33
CA SER A 229 19.56 16.76 13.78
C SER A 229 19.99 15.32 14.05
N GLU A 230 21.31 15.07 14.04
CA GLU A 230 21.83 13.76 14.43
C GLU A 230 21.45 13.38 15.87
N SER A 231 21.42 14.36 16.79
CA SER A 231 21.05 14.12 18.18
C SER A 231 19.61 13.65 18.30
N GLU A 232 18.67 14.25 17.56
CA GLU A 232 17.26 13.83 17.56
C GLU A 232 17.11 12.40 17.02
N ILE A 233 17.81 12.07 15.93
CA ILE A 233 17.80 10.72 15.35
C ILE A 233 18.40 9.70 16.33
N LYS A 234 19.49 10.06 17.01
CA LYS A 234 20.17 9.20 17.99
C LYS A 234 19.34 9.00 19.27
N SER A 235 18.59 10.00 19.72
CA SER A 235 17.76 9.90 20.94
C SER A 235 16.42 9.20 20.70
N ALA A 236 15.79 9.39 19.52
CA ALA A 236 14.46 8.87 19.23
C ALA A 236 14.36 7.34 19.36
N LYS A 237 13.24 6.84 19.85
CA LYS A 237 12.88 5.41 19.85
C LYS A 237 12.08 5.04 18.61
N VAL A 238 11.29 5.96 18.08
CA VAL A 238 10.47 5.73 16.88
C VAL A 238 10.68 6.88 15.88
N ILE A 239 11.10 6.53 14.67
CA ILE A 239 11.20 7.43 13.52
C ILE A 239 9.95 7.20 12.68
N LEU A 240 9.09 8.21 12.58
CA LEU A 240 7.79 8.15 11.94
C LEU A 240 7.83 8.81 10.57
N TRP A 241 7.34 8.14 9.54
CA TRP A 241 7.32 8.69 8.20
C TRP A 241 6.22 9.74 7.98
N ARG A 242 6.56 10.84 7.29
CA ARG A 242 5.63 11.93 6.97
C ARG A 242 4.99 11.80 5.60
#